data_AF-A0A7W9E9D6-F1
#
_entry.id   AF-A0A7W9E9D6-F1
#
_cell.length_a   1.000
_cell.length_b   1.000
_cell.length_c   1.000
_cell.angle_alpha   90.00
_cell.angle_beta   90.00
_cell.angle_gamma   90.00
#
_symmetry.space_group_name_H-M   'P 1'
#
loop_
_entity.id
_entity.type
_entity.pdbx_description
1 polymer ?
#
loop_
_entity_poly.entity_id
_entity_poly.type
_entity_poly.pdbx_seq_one_letter_code
_entity_poly.pdbx_strand_id
1 'polypeptide(L)'
;MRVPFLTAFGILGAALLAAGTAAPPRLPIAIEVAALDSATYEQGRYVEGLVERAGEPSAWFEYQPSQFEPESLERCMDSSISGAEVCVRYQIAEQDLKQVRPVHVVVLVGPGEGGTAQARCIGIGGQPHSDERQTAAMNPASVLYAGTAQFDEDLNALAGCITAAGAESGW
;
A
#
# COMPACT_ATOMS: atom_id res chain seq x y z
N MET A 1 -75.22 -10.49 -9.54
CA MET A 1 -73.82 -10.05 -9.45
C MET A 1 -73.07 -11.00 -8.51
N ARG A 2 -72.15 -11.80 -9.06
CA ARG A 2 -71.22 -12.72 -8.37
C ARG A 2 -69.94 -12.74 -9.21
N VAL A 3 -68.80 -12.48 -8.57
CA VAL A 3 -67.40 -12.65 -9.05
C VAL A 3 -67.01 -14.14 -8.89
N PRO A 4 -65.79 -14.61 -9.19
CA PRO A 4 -64.83 -14.42 -10.29
C PRO A 4 -64.54 -15.78 -10.98
N PHE A 5 -63.71 -15.79 -12.02
CA PHE A 5 -62.59 -16.75 -12.21
C PHE A 5 -62.04 -16.43 -13.59
N LEU A 6 -60.78 -16.01 -13.68
CA LEU A 6 -59.91 -16.28 -14.83
C LEU A 6 -58.49 -15.77 -14.52
N THR A 7 -57.58 -16.74 -14.45
CA THR A 7 -56.18 -16.68 -14.92
C THR A 7 -55.25 -15.61 -14.34
N ALA A 8 -54.61 -15.96 -13.22
CA ALA A 8 -53.27 -15.47 -12.90
C ALA A 8 -52.26 -16.23 -13.77
N PHE A 9 -51.95 -15.72 -14.96
CA PHE A 9 -50.81 -16.17 -15.76
C PHE A 9 -49.55 -15.55 -15.18
N GLY A 10 -48.62 -16.41 -14.78
CA GLY A 10 -47.36 -16.04 -14.15
C GLY A 10 -46.52 -15.11 -15.02
N ILE A 11 -46.10 -13.99 -14.42
CA ILE A 11 -44.93 -13.23 -14.83
C ILE A 11 -44.06 -13.12 -13.58
N LEU A 12 -43.33 -14.20 -13.30
CA LEU A 12 -42.24 -14.23 -12.32
C LEU A 12 -41.02 -14.73 -13.09
N GLY A 13 -40.42 -13.82 -13.84
CA GLY A 13 -39.29 -14.11 -14.71
C GLY A 13 -38.26 -12.99 -14.64
N ALA A 14 -37.23 -13.25 -13.83
CA ALA A 14 -35.89 -12.68 -13.92
C ALA A 14 -35.74 -11.16 -13.79
N ALA A 15 -35.77 -10.65 -12.56
CA ALA A 15 -35.12 -9.39 -12.24
C ALA A 15 -34.43 -9.53 -10.88
N LEU A 16 -33.28 -10.22 -10.81
CA LEU A 16 -32.40 -10.24 -9.61
C LEU A 16 -31.11 -11.06 -9.84
N LEU A 17 -30.32 -10.77 -10.87
CA LEU A 17 -28.92 -11.24 -10.93
C LEU A 17 -28.03 -10.20 -11.63
N ALA A 18 -27.96 -9.02 -11.04
CA ALA A 18 -26.88 -8.07 -11.28
C ALA A 18 -26.61 -7.25 -10.00
N ALA A 19 -26.61 -7.92 -8.83
CA ALA A 19 -25.79 -7.43 -7.74
C ALA A 19 -24.35 -7.77 -8.13
N GLY A 20 -23.78 -6.94 -9.02
CA GLY A 20 -22.36 -6.95 -9.27
C GLY A 20 -21.68 -6.84 -7.92
N THR A 21 -20.79 -7.79 -7.62
CA THR A 21 -19.89 -7.70 -6.48
C THR A 21 -19.01 -6.49 -6.72
N ALA A 22 -19.51 -5.30 -6.37
CA ALA A 22 -18.71 -4.10 -6.32
C ALA A 22 -17.59 -4.43 -5.35
N ALA A 23 -16.37 -4.62 -5.87
CA ALA A 23 -15.20 -4.74 -5.05
C ALA A 23 -15.20 -3.54 -4.07
N PRO A 24 -14.86 -3.75 -2.79
CA PRO A 24 -14.80 -2.65 -1.83
C PRO A 24 -13.96 -1.51 -2.44
N PRO A 25 -14.38 -0.24 -2.26
CA PRO A 25 -13.68 0.89 -2.84
C PRO A 25 -12.22 0.86 -2.43
N ARG A 26 -11.32 0.83 -3.42
CA ARG A 26 -9.87 0.78 -3.22
C ARG A 26 -9.37 2.13 -2.72
N LEU A 27 -8.38 2.11 -1.83
CA LEU A 27 -7.80 3.32 -1.25
C LEU A 27 -6.87 3.99 -2.29
N PRO A 28 -7.10 5.26 -2.68
CA PRO A 28 -6.11 6.02 -3.44
C PRO A 28 -4.93 6.33 -2.52
N ILE A 29 -3.75 5.76 -2.82
CA ILE A 29 -2.53 5.94 -2.02
C ILE A 29 -1.42 6.49 -2.92
N ALA A 30 -0.87 7.63 -2.52
CA ALA A 30 0.38 8.18 -3.04
C ALA A 30 1.55 7.52 -2.31
N ILE A 31 2.44 6.84 -3.03
CA ILE A 31 3.54 6.08 -2.42
C ILE A 31 4.87 6.66 -2.87
N GLU A 32 5.74 6.93 -1.91
CA GLU A 32 7.13 7.34 -2.14
C GLU A 32 8.05 6.25 -1.60
N VAL A 33 8.98 5.75 -2.41
CA VAL A 33 9.97 4.74 -1.99
C VAL A 33 11.31 5.42 -1.77
N ALA A 34 11.85 5.34 -0.56
CA ALA A 34 13.11 5.99 -0.19
C ALA A 34 14.11 4.97 0.36
N ALA A 35 15.17 4.71 -0.41
CA ALA A 35 16.29 3.86 0.03
C ALA A 35 17.26 4.66 0.92
N LEU A 36 17.65 4.09 2.06
CA LEU A 36 18.43 4.80 3.08
C LEU A 36 19.87 5.12 2.70
N ASP A 37 20.45 4.35 1.79
CA ASP A 37 21.82 4.55 1.31
C ASP A 37 22.02 3.96 -0.10
N SER A 38 23.18 4.23 -0.69
CA SER A 38 23.55 3.68 -2.00
C SER A 38 23.78 2.17 -1.98
N ALA A 39 24.06 1.58 -0.81
CA ALA A 39 24.23 0.13 -0.66
C ALA A 39 22.89 -0.62 -0.70
N THR A 40 21.79 0.08 -0.43
CA THR A 40 20.41 -0.40 -0.50
C THR A 40 19.70 -0.03 -1.80
N TYR A 41 20.42 0.51 -2.79
CA TYR A 41 19.85 0.98 -4.05
C TYR A 41 19.09 -0.13 -4.80
N GLU A 42 19.68 -1.32 -4.96
CA GLU A 42 19.01 -2.44 -5.65
C GLU A 42 17.81 -2.97 -4.87
N GLN A 43 17.87 -2.95 -3.52
CA GLN A 43 16.75 -3.26 -2.65
C GLN A 43 15.62 -2.24 -2.84
N GLY A 44 15.96 -0.95 -2.94
CA GLY A 44 15.02 0.13 -3.25
C GLY A 44 14.30 -0.11 -4.57
N ARG A 45 15.04 -0.42 -5.65
CA ARG A 45 14.45 -0.72 -6.97
C ARG A 45 13.59 -1.98 -6.96
N TYR A 46 13.96 -3.00 -6.18
CA TYR A 46 13.13 -4.18 -6.00
C TYR A 46 11.80 -3.83 -5.33
N VAL A 47 11.83 -3.05 -4.25
CA VAL A 47 10.62 -2.59 -3.56
C VAL A 47 9.77 -1.68 -4.45
N GLU A 48 10.38 -0.80 -5.24
CA GLU A 48 9.69 0.04 -6.21
C GLU A 48 8.92 -0.79 -7.24
N GLY A 49 9.54 -1.85 -7.79
CA GLY A 49 8.86 -2.80 -8.67
C GLY A 49 7.69 -3.54 -8.00
N LEU A 50 7.81 -3.86 -6.71
CA LEU A 50 6.69 -4.43 -5.93
C LEU A 50 5.57 -3.41 -5.72
N VAL A 51 5.88 -2.14 -5.45
CA VAL A 51 4.89 -1.05 -5.32
C VAL A 51 4.13 -0.87 -6.62
N GLU A 52 4.83 -0.79 -7.75
CA GLU A 52 4.21 -0.69 -9.07
C GLU A 52 3.27 -1.86 -9.33
N ARG A 53 3.70 -3.08 -9.00
CA ARG A 53 2.88 -4.30 -9.16
C ARG A 53 1.70 -4.36 -8.20
N ALA A 54 1.85 -3.85 -7.00
CA ALA A 54 0.76 -3.69 -6.04
C ALA A 54 -0.21 -2.58 -6.46
N GLY A 55 0.24 -1.63 -7.29
CA GLY A 55 -0.50 -0.47 -7.77
C GLY A 55 -1.13 -0.58 -9.16
N GLU A 56 -0.62 -1.46 -10.04
CA GLU A 56 -1.34 -1.99 -11.23
C GLU A 56 -2.76 -2.36 -10.81
N PRO A 57 -3.80 -2.42 -11.68
CA PRO A 57 -5.19 -2.66 -11.28
C PRO A 57 -5.35 -3.91 -10.38
N SER A 58 -5.12 -3.70 -9.08
CA SER A 58 -4.85 -4.74 -8.10
C SER A 58 -6.01 -4.79 -7.13
N ALA A 59 -6.00 -5.81 -6.28
CA ALA A 59 -6.99 -5.99 -5.24
C ALA A 59 -6.76 -5.07 -4.01
N TRP A 60 -5.63 -4.35 -3.91
CA TRP A 60 -5.18 -3.77 -2.63
C TRP A 60 -5.42 -2.27 -2.50
N PHE A 61 -4.90 -1.47 -3.42
CA PHE A 61 -5.05 0.00 -3.42
C PHE A 61 -4.99 0.55 -4.84
N GLU A 62 -5.43 1.79 -5.01
CA GLU A 62 -5.28 2.55 -6.25
C GLU A 62 -4.03 3.42 -6.13
N TYR A 63 -2.94 3.00 -6.80
CA TYR A 63 -1.70 3.75 -6.76
C TYR A 63 -1.85 5.12 -7.44
N GLN A 64 -1.36 6.14 -6.77
CA GLN A 64 -1.28 7.50 -7.26
C GLN A 64 0.18 7.96 -7.20
N PRO A 65 0.63 8.82 -8.13
CA PRO A 65 1.95 9.43 -8.03
C PRO A 65 2.09 10.20 -6.71
N SER A 66 3.24 10.05 -6.07
CA SER A 66 3.61 10.85 -4.91
C SER A 66 3.68 12.34 -5.24
N GLN A 67 3.27 13.18 -4.28
CA GLN A 67 3.47 14.62 -4.32
C GLN A 67 4.58 15.06 -3.36
N PHE A 68 5.29 14.10 -2.73
CA PHE A 68 6.47 14.43 -1.94
C PHE A 68 7.55 14.99 -2.86
N GLU A 69 8.17 16.10 -2.44
CA GLU A 69 9.41 16.55 -3.06
C GLU A 69 10.52 15.56 -2.67
N PRO A 70 11.17 14.83 -3.60
CA PRO A 70 12.17 13.81 -3.26
C PRO A 70 13.32 14.38 -2.39
N GLU A 71 13.73 15.61 -2.67
CA GLU A 71 14.74 16.38 -1.93
C GLU A 71 14.39 16.59 -0.44
N SER A 72 13.09 16.53 -0.09
CA SER A 72 12.66 16.63 1.31
C SER A 72 13.00 15.37 2.11
N LEU A 73 13.04 14.21 1.46
CA LEU A 73 13.36 12.93 2.08
C LEU A 73 14.86 12.63 2.07
N GLU A 74 15.62 13.17 1.11
CA GLU A 74 17.09 13.01 1.04
C GLU A 74 17.77 13.41 2.35
N ARG A 75 17.28 14.46 3.03
CA ARG A 75 17.80 14.91 4.34
C ARG A 75 17.59 13.91 5.47
N CYS A 76 16.70 12.93 5.29
CA CYS A 76 16.47 11.85 6.23
C CYS A 76 17.34 10.61 5.92
N MET A 77 17.97 10.57 4.74
CA MET A 77 18.77 9.45 4.26
C MET A 77 20.23 9.61 4.72
N ASP A 78 20.50 9.26 5.99
CA ASP A 78 21.88 9.19 6.51
C ASP A 78 21.97 8.33 7.80
N SER A 79 21.06 7.36 7.97
CA SER A 79 20.85 6.70 9.27
C SER A 79 20.25 5.29 9.20
N SER A 80 20.21 4.60 10.35
CA SER A 80 19.38 3.41 10.56
C SER A 80 17.90 3.67 10.25
N ILE A 81 17.12 2.64 9.87
CA ILE A 81 15.66 2.73 9.61
C ILE A 81 14.92 3.54 10.67
N SER A 82 15.20 3.33 11.96
CA SER A 82 14.52 4.03 13.06
C SER A 82 14.82 5.53 13.11
N GLY A 83 16.04 5.95 12.72
CA GLY A 83 16.41 7.36 12.66
C GLY A 83 15.74 8.07 11.48
N ALA A 84 15.75 7.42 10.32
CA ALA A 84 15.07 7.92 9.13
C ALA A 84 13.56 8.00 9.33
N GLU A 85 12.94 7.04 10.02
CA GLU A 85 11.51 7.09 10.34
C GLU A 85 11.15 8.34 11.14
N VAL A 86 11.92 8.69 12.16
CA VAL A 86 11.68 9.89 12.97
C VAL A 86 11.77 11.15 12.10
N CYS A 87 12.77 11.24 11.23
CA CYS A 87 12.94 12.36 10.31
C CYS A 87 11.80 12.46 9.29
N VAL A 88 11.38 11.34 8.68
CA VAL A 88 10.30 11.29 7.70
C VAL A 88 8.97 11.68 8.35
N ARG A 89 8.66 11.16 9.54
CA ARG A 89 7.47 11.57 10.29
C ARG A 89 7.46 13.07 10.60
N TYR A 90 8.64 13.66 10.85
CA TYR A 90 8.78 15.11 11.02
C TYR A 90 8.52 15.88 9.71
N GLN A 91 9.12 15.48 8.59
CA GLN A 91 8.90 16.11 7.27
C GLN A 91 7.43 16.01 6.82
N ILE A 92 6.80 14.85 6.99
CA ILE A 92 5.37 14.63 6.72
C ILE A 92 4.51 15.62 7.54
N ALA A 93 4.83 15.80 8.82
CA ALA A 93 4.07 16.69 9.69
C ALA A 93 4.23 18.17 9.31
N GLU A 94 5.41 18.60 8.84
CA GLU A 94 5.65 19.97 8.38
C GLU A 94 4.84 20.34 7.12
N GLN A 95 4.53 19.36 6.27
CA GLN A 95 3.80 19.59 5.02
C GLN A 95 2.27 19.64 5.17
N ASP A 96 1.72 19.52 6.39
CA ASP A 96 0.28 19.51 6.72
C ASP A 96 -0.58 18.57 5.85
N LEU A 97 0.00 17.46 5.40
CA LEU A 97 -0.63 16.55 4.44
C LEU A 97 -1.78 15.72 5.04
N LYS A 98 -2.10 15.87 6.34
CA LYS A 98 -3.12 15.07 7.04
C LYS A 98 -4.50 15.14 6.37
N GLN A 99 -4.83 16.30 5.82
CA GLN A 99 -6.11 16.56 5.15
C GLN A 99 -6.02 16.43 3.63
N VAL A 100 -4.81 16.24 3.09
CA VAL A 100 -4.58 16.09 1.65
C VAL A 100 -4.98 14.68 1.24
N ARG A 101 -5.54 14.56 0.04
CA ARG A 101 -5.87 13.30 -0.60
C ARG A 101 -5.17 13.26 -1.97
N PRO A 102 -4.67 12.10 -2.43
CA PRO A 102 -4.71 10.76 -1.82
C PRO A 102 -3.94 10.64 -0.49
N VAL A 103 -4.16 9.55 0.25
CA VAL A 103 -3.35 9.29 1.46
C VAL A 103 -1.90 9.06 1.02
N HIS A 104 -0.93 9.69 1.67
CA HIS A 104 0.47 9.45 1.34
C HIS A 104 1.10 8.43 2.29
N VAL A 105 1.93 7.57 1.72
CA VAL A 105 2.74 6.59 2.45
C VAL A 105 4.18 6.72 1.97
N VAL A 106 5.12 6.83 2.90
CA VAL A 106 6.55 6.73 2.61
C VAL A 106 7.01 5.33 2.99
N VAL A 107 7.65 4.64 2.05
CA VAL A 107 8.26 3.32 2.25
C VAL A 107 9.76 3.51 2.36
N LEU A 108 10.28 3.47 3.59
CA LEU A 108 11.71 3.49 3.85
C LEU A 108 12.28 2.09 3.62
N VAL A 109 13.34 1.99 2.82
CA VAL A 109 14.00 0.73 2.51
C VAL A 109 15.42 0.74 3.07
N GLY A 110 15.68 -0.18 4.00
CA GLY A 110 16.99 -0.38 4.60
C GLY A 110 17.45 -1.85 4.52
N PRO A 111 18.67 -2.13 4.98
CA PRO A 111 19.18 -3.50 5.02
C PRO A 111 18.46 -4.32 6.09
N GLY A 112 18.02 -5.51 5.73
CA GLY A 112 17.51 -6.52 6.64
C GLY A 112 18.52 -7.64 6.91
N GLU A 113 18.16 -8.56 7.80
CA GLU A 113 19.00 -9.71 8.14
C GLU A 113 19.22 -10.64 6.93
N GLY A 114 20.43 -11.19 6.79
CA GLY A 114 20.70 -12.18 5.73
C GLY A 114 20.60 -11.65 4.30
N GLY A 115 20.67 -10.33 4.09
CA GLY A 115 20.58 -9.72 2.76
C GLY A 115 19.15 -9.45 2.28
N THR A 116 18.15 -9.58 3.16
CA THR A 116 16.78 -9.15 2.86
C THR A 116 16.71 -7.63 2.76
N ALA A 117 15.70 -7.13 2.06
CA ALA A 117 15.28 -5.74 2.15
C ALA A 117 14.30 -5.61 3.32
N GLN A 118 14.54 -4.66 4.21
CA GLN A 118 13.57 -4.29 5.25
C GLN A 118 12.87 -2.99 4.83
N ALA A 119 11.55 -3.07 4.61
CA ALA A 119 10.71 -1.92 4.38
C ALA A 119 9.98 -1.50 5.66
N ARG A 120 9.91 -0.19 5.88
CA ARG A 120 9.11 0.45 6.92
C ARG A 120 8.12 1.40 6.25
N CYS A 121 6.83 1.11 6.36
CA CYS A 121 5.76 1.91 5.75
C CYS A 121 5.22 2.94 6.75
N ILE A 122 5.24 4.21 6.36
CA ILE A 122 4.93 5.35 7.24
C ILE A 122 3.76 6.12 6.62
N GLY A 123 2.65 6.22 7.34
CA GLY A 123 1.47 6.98 6.90
C GLY A 123 1.47 8.42 7.40
N ILE A 124 0.51 9.21 6.91
CA ILE A 124 0.27 10.57 7.40
C ILE A 124 -0.83 10.55 8.46
N GLY A 125 -0.55 10.80 9.73
CA GLY A 125 -1.65 11.03 10.67
C GLY A 125 -1.31 10.96 12.14
N GLY A 126 -0.26 10.23 12.52
CA GLY A 126 0.12 10.11 13.92
C GLY A 126 1.27 9.16 14.18
N GLN A 127 1.20 8.47 15.32
CA GLN A 127 2.09 7.38 15.72
C GLN A 127 1.71 6.08 15.01
N PRO A 128 2.66 5.16 14.81
CA PRO A 128 2.38 3.85 14.21
C PRO A 128 1.24 3.14 14.93
N HIS A 129 0.23 2.71 14.17
CA HIS A 129 -0.92 2.01 14.74
C HIS A 129 -0.58 0.55 15.11
N SER A 130 0.41 -0.02 14.43
CA SER A 130 1.02 -1.31 14.74
C SER A 130 2.40 -1.39 14.08
N ASP A 131 3.47 -1.29 14.86
CA ASP A 131 4.85 -1.33 14.36
C ASP A 131 5.16 -2.61 13.57
N GLU A 132 4.64 -3.74 14.05
CA GLU A 132 4.84 -5.05 13.43
C GLU A 132 4.20 -5.14 12.05
N ARG A 133 3.02 -4.51 11.85
CA ARG A 133 2.32 -4.55 10.56
C ARG A 133 2.82 -3.52 9.56
N GLN A 134 3.59 -2.53 10.03
CA GLN A 134 4.18 -1.47 9.21
C GLN A 134 5.64 -1.76 8.87
N THR A 135 6.06 -3.00 9.06
CA THR A 135 7.39 -3.48 8.71
C THR A 135 7.24 -4.71 7.84
N ALA A 136 7.94 -4.76 6.71
CA ALA A 136 7.98 -5.91 5.82
C ALA A 136 9.42 -6.30 5.53
N ALA A 137 9.74 -7.59 5.67
CA ALA A 137 11.00 -8.14 5.20
C ALA A 137 10.75 -8.85 3.88
N MET A 138 11.54 -8.54 2.87
CA MET A 138 11.41 -9.12 1.53
C MET A 138 12.76 -9.65 1.08
N ASN A 139 12.78 -10.62 0.18
CA ASN A 139 14.00 -11.21 -0.30
C ASN A 139 14.26 -10.78 -1.76
N PRO A 140 15.12 -9.79 -2.03
CA PRO A 140 15.39 -9.32 -3.39
C PRO A 140 15.98 -10.41 -4.30
N ALA A 141 16.61 -11.44 -3.70
CA ALA A 141 17.08 -12.61 -4.45
C ALA A 141 15.93 -13.39 -5.09
N SER A 142 14.67 -13.13 -4.70
CA SER A 142 13.49 -13.72 -5.32
C SER A 142 13.42 -13.45 -6.81
N VAL A 143 13.84 -12.26 -7.28
CA VAL A 143 13.86 -11.93 -8.72
C VAL A 143 14.80 -12.85 -9.52
N LEU A 144 15.89 -13.29 -8.88
CA LEU A 144 16.94 -14.07 -9.54
C LEU A 144 16.76 -15.58 -9.38
N TYR A 145 16.20 -16.04 -8.26
CA TYR A 145 16.24 -17.45 -7.87
C TYR A 145 14.93 -18.03 -7.35
N ALA A 146 13.97 -17.19 -6.92
CA ALA A 146 12.70 -17.70 -6.42
C ALA A 146 11.63 -17.61 -7.51
N GLY A 147 10.85 -18.67 -7.66
CA GLY A 147 9.70 -18.64 -8.56
C GLY A 147 8.67 -17.58 -8.14
N THR A 148 7.61 -17.43 -8.93
CA THR A 148 6.52 -16.45 -8.72
C THR A 148 5.94 -16.46 -7.30
N ALA A 149 6.00 -17.58 -6.58
CA ALA A 149 5.50 -17.72 -5.22
C ALA A 149 6.16 -16.77 -4.20
N GLN A 150 7.50 -16.67 -4.18
CA GLN A 150 8.18 -15.77 -3.23
C GLN A 150 7.95 -14.31 -3.59
N PHE A 151 7.87 -14.01 -4.89
CA PHE A 151 7.53 -12.67 -5.35
C PHE A 151 6.10 -12.28 -4.92
N ASP A 152 5.15 -13.20 -5.00
CA ASP A 152 3.77 -12.97 -4.53
C ASP A 152 3.72 -12.82 -2.99
N GLU A 153 4.55 -13.54 -2.24
CA GLU A 153 4.68 -13.36 -0.78
C GLU A 153 5.23 -11.97 -0.43
N ASP A 154 6.32 -11.56 -1.07
CA ASP A 154 6.94 -10.25 -0.87
C ASP A 154 5.97 -9.12 -1.26
N LEU A 155 5.22 -9.30 -2.36
CA LEU A 155 4.16 -8.40 -2.80
C LEU A 155 3.04 -8.27 -1.76
N ASN A 156 2.54 -9.39 -1.22
CA ASN A 156 1.48 -9.37 -0.21
C ASN A 156 1.95 -8.74 1.11
N ALA A 157 3.20 -9.02 1.52
CA ALA A 157 3.79 -8.41 2.71
C ALA A 157 3.90 -6.88 2.57
N LEU A 158 4.40 -6.41 1.42
CA LEU A 158 4.52 -4.98 1.15
C LEU A 158 3.16 -4.30 1.03
N ALA A 159 2.20 -4.90 0.33
CA ALA A 159 0.85 -4.35 0.21
C ALA A 159 0.16 -4.23 1.57
N GLY A 160 0.29 -5.25 2.44
CA GLY A 160 -0.23 -5.21 3.81
C GLY A 160 0.41 -4.08 4.64
N CYS A 161 1.73 -3.89 4.49
CA CYS A 161 2.48 -2.81 5.13
C CYS A 161 1.98 -1.41 4.70
N ILE A 162 1.78 -1.20 3.40
CA ILE A 162 1.25 0.05 2.85
C ILE A 162 -0.19 0.30 3.31
N THR A 163 -1.06 -0.71 3.28
CA THR A 163 -2.44 -0.57 3.77
C THR A 163 -2.49 -0.25 5.26
N ALA A 164 -1.62 -0.86 6.08
CA ALA A 164 -1.52 -0.57 7.50
C ALA A 164 -1.00 0.86 7.78
N ALA A 165 -0.06 1.36 6.96
CA ALA A 165 0.38 2.75 6.99
C ALA A 165 -0.73 3.71 6.58
N GLY A 166 -1.48 3.41 5.52
CA GLY A 166 -2.60 4.23 5.07
C GLY A 166 -3.71 4.39 6.12
N ALA A 167 -3.91 3.39 6.98
CA ALA A 167 -4.85 3.48 8.11
C ALA A 167 -4.46 4.53 9.16
N GLU A 168 -3.18 4.94 9.26
CA GLU A 168 -2.78 6.06 10.13
C GLU A 168 -3.48 7.37 9.75
N SER A 169 -3.93 7.50 8.50
CA SER A 169 -4.55 8.71 7.95
C SER A 169 -6.06 8.86 8.22
N GLY A 170 -6.58 8.08 9.18
CA GLY A 170 -7.95 8.25 9.70
C GLY A 170 -9.04 7.69 8.80
N TRP A 171 -8.76 6.55 8.17
CA TRP A 171 -9.76 5.74 7.46
C TRP A 171 -10.60 4.90 8.42
#